data_AF-A0A940MR36-F1
#
_entry.id   AF-A0A940MR36-F1
#
_cell.length_a   1.000
_cell.length_b   1.000
_cell.length_c   1.000
_cell.angle_alpha   90.00
_cell.angle_beta   90.00
_cell.angle_gamma   90.00
#
_symmetry.space_group_name_H-M   'P 1'
#
loop_
_entity.id
_entity.type
_entity.pdbx_description
1 polymer ?
#
loop_
_entity_poly.entity_id
_entity_poly.type
_entity_poly.pdbx_seq_one_letter_code
_entity_poly.pdbx_strand_id
1 'polypeptide(L)'
;MHWVDLIAAAEKTGIVLLASSILPVAVLIGAGLANRREKPDRLPTGQLAMVALVFGCLACVTGLIAGASRTAVTGQVLPAALGLIGAVALYTVIQKEASLPVAGCAVLAFSLMLAFGTVLGSYERARSQAFAEAQRYDMGILKTQADIEAVINGYRRARALPVLDFSGE
;
A
#
# COMPACT_ATOMS: atom_id res chain seq x y z
N MET A 1 -20.68 8.29 6.83
CA MET A 1 -20.53 7.11 5.96
C MET A 1 -19.04 6.84 5.70
N HIS A 2 -18.21 6.75 6.76
CA HIS A 2 -16.73 6.73 6.61
C HIS A 2 -16.03 5.62 7.40
N TRP A 3 -16.61 5.13 8.51
CA TRP A 3 -15.95 4.13 9.36
C TRP A 3 -16.10 2.69 8.87
N VAL A 4 -17.24 2.34 8.29
CA VAL A 4 -17.52 0.97 7.83
C VAL A 4 -16.70 0.63 6.58
N ASP A 5 -16.52 1.60 5.67
CA ASP A 5 -15.68 1.43 4.48
C ASP A 5 -14.19 1.35 4.84
N LEU A 6 -13.76 2.04 5.89
CA LEU A 6 -12.40 1.97 6.43
C LEU A 6 -12.10 0.58 7.00
N ILE A 7 -13.06 -0.02 7.71
CA ILE A 7 -12.92 -1.37 8.28
C ILE A 7 -12.94 -2.43 7.16
N ALA A 8 -13.84 -2.31 6.19
CA ALA A 8 -13.90 -3.23 5.06
C ALA A 8 -12.67 -3.14 4.13
N ALA A 9 -12.10 -1.94 3.98
CA ALA A 9 -10.83 -1.75 3.28
C ALA A 9 -9.64 -2.28 4.09
N ALA A 10 -9.65 -2.14 5.42
CA ALA A 10 -8.62 -2.67 6.31
C ALA A 10 -8.61 -4.21 6.33
N GLU A 11 -9.77 -4.85 6.26
CA GLU A 11 -9.88 -6.31 6.26
C GLU A 11 -9.32 -6.91 4.96
N LYS A 12 -9.66 -6.31 3.81
CA LYS A 12 -9.14 -6.77 2.50
C LYS A 12 -7.66 -6.45 2.32
N THR A 13 -7.19 -5.29 2.77
CA THR A 13 -5.76 -4.97 2.73
C THR A 13 -4.96 -5.79 3.74
N GLY A 14 -5.54 -6.14 4.90
CA GLY A 14 -4.93 -7.02 5.89
C GLY A 14 -4.66 -8.43 5.38
N ILE A 15 -5.59 -9.02 4.62
CA ILE A 15 -5.40 -10.35 4.02
C ILE A 15 -4.33 -10.31 2.92
N VAL A 16 -4.33 -9.27 2.07
CA VAL A 16 -3.30 -9.10 1.03
C VAL A 16 -1.92 -8.83 1.65
N LEU A 17 -1.87 -8.09 2.75
CA LEU A 17 -0.65 -7.86 3.54
C LEU A 17 -0.09 -9.15 4.13
N LEU A 18 -0.95 -9.97 4.73
CA LEU A 18 -0.55 -11.26 5.29
C LEU A 18 -0.10 -12.20 4.17
N ALA A 19 -0.88 -12.36 3.11
CA ALA A 19 -0.54 -13.23 1.98
C ALA A 19 0.76 -12.81 1.28
N SER A 20 0.97 -11.51 1.10
CA SER A 20 2.18 -11.01 0.45
C SER A 20 3.42 -11.01 1.34
N SER A 21 3.27 -10.89 2.66
CA SER A 21 4.39 -11.00 3.58
C SER A 21 4.91 -12.45 3.72
N ILE A 22 4.05 -13.45 3.46
CA ILE A 22 4.42 -14.87 3.52
C ILE A 22 5.43 -15.23 2.43
N LEU A 23 5.29 -14.70 1.21
CA LEU A 23 6.13 -15.11 0.07
C LEU A 23 7.62 -14.72 0.26
N PRO A 24 7.97 -13.48 0.63
CA PRO A 24 9.36 -13.08 0.85
C PRO A 24 9.92 -13.67 2.15
N VAL A 25 9.09 -13.87 3.18
CA VAL A 25 9.50 -14.59 4.40
C VAL A 25 9.84 -16.05 4.06
N ALA A 26 9.03 -16.71 3.21
CA ALA A 26 9.32 -18.06 2.73
C ALA A 26 10.60 -18.11 1.87
N VAL A 27 10.83 -17.12 1.01
CA VAL A 27 12.07 -17.01 0.22
C VAL A 27 13.30 -16.82 1.12
N LEU A 28 13.20 -15.99 2.15
CA LEU A 28 14.29 -15.76 3.11
C LEU A 28 14.56 -16.97 4.01
N ILE A 29 13.49 -17.67 4.44
CA ILE A 29 13.62 -18.95 5.15
C ILE A 29 14.26 -19.99 4.23
N GLY A 30 13.83 -20.08 2.97
CA GLY A 30 14.42 -20.96 1.96
C GLY A 30 15.90 -20.66 1.72
N ALA A 31 16.28 -19.39 1.59
CA ALA A 31 17.67 -18.96 1.47
C ALA A 31 18.49 -19.28 2.73
N GLY A 32 17.90 -19.11 3.92
CA GLY A 32 18.53 -19.49 5.19
C GLY A 32 18.73 -21.00 5.34
N LEU A 33 17.77 -21.81 4.89
CA LEU A 33 17.87 -23.27 4.86
C LEU A 33 18.87 -23.76 3.80
N ALA A 34 18.97 -23.08 2.65
CA ALA A 34 19.97 -23.39 1.63
C ALA A 34 21.39 -23.12 2.14
N ASN A 35 21.60 -22.01 2.85
CA ASN A 35 22.89 -21.66 3.46
C ASN A 35 23.33 -22.65 4.56
N ARG A 36 22.38 -23.32 5.23
CA ARG A 36 22.69 -24.38 6.22
C ARG A 36 23.39 -25.60 5.60
N ARG A 37 23.21 -25.84 4.30
CA ARG A 37 23.91 -26.96 3.63
C ARG A 37 25.42 -26.74 3.54
N GLU A 38 25.90 -25.51 3.59
CA GLU A 38 27.32 -25.21 3.38
C GLU A 38 28.11 -25.06 4.69
N LYS A 39 27.51 -24.60 5.80
CA LYS A 39 28.20 -24.47 7.11
C LYS A 39 27.24 -24.70 8.31
N PRO A 40 27.29 -25.85 9.01
CA PRO A 40 26.33 -26.21 10.07
C PRO A 40 26.48 -25.40 11.38
N ASP A 41 27.61 -24.72 11.60
CA ASP A 41 27.90 -24.02 12.87
C ASP A 41 27.37 -22.59 12.98
N ARG A 42 26.61 -22.08 12.00
CA ARG A 42 26.21 -20.66 11.98
C ARG A 42 24.73 -20.42 12.29
N LEU A 43 24.52 -19.88 13.48
CA LEU A 43 23.38 -19.10 13.98
C LEU A 43 22.03 -19.85 14.06
N PRO A 44 21.24 -19.61 15.12
CA PRO A 44 19.90 -20.14 15.21
C PRO A 44 19.04 -19.52 14.09
N THR A 45 18.57 -20.33 13.14
CA THR A 45 17.67 -19.90 12.05
C THR A 45 16.45 -19.16 12.57
N GLY A 46 16.02 -19.45 13.80
CA GLY A 46 14.95 -18.73 14.47
C GLY A 46 15.22 -17.23 14.60
N GLN A 47 16.47 -16.82 14.91
CA GLN A 47 16.82 -15.39 15.01
C GLN A 47 16.76 -14.71 13.64
N LEU A 48 17.29 -15.35 12.59
CA LEU A 48 17.25 -14.82 11.22
C LEU A 48 15.81 -14.64 10.73
N ALA A 49 14.96 -15.63 10.95
CA ALA A 49 13.55 -15.57 10.57
C ALA A 49 12.80 -14.48 11.35
N MET A 50 13.06 -14.36 12.66
CA MET A 50 12.42 -13.34 13.49
C MET A 50 12.82 -11.92 13.06
N VAL A 51 14.10 -11.69 12.79
CA VAL A 51 14.60 -10.40 12.27
C VAL A 51 13.99 -10.11 10.91
N ALA A 52 14.03 -11.05 9.97
CA ALA A 52 13.44 -10.89 8.64
C ALA A 52 11.94 -10.57 8.70
N LEU A 53 11.20 -11.21 9.62
CA LEU A 53 9.77 -10.98 9.79
C LEU A 53 9.50 -9.58 10.35
N VAL A 54 10.20 -9.16 11.41
CA VAL A 54 10.00 -7.83 12.01
C VAL A 54 10.35 -6.71 11.03
N PHE A 55 11.53 -6.77 10.42
CA PHE A 55 11.95 -5.76 9.43
C PHE A 55 11.10 -5.81 8.16
N GLY A 56 10.69 -7.00 7.74
CA GLY A 56 9.83 -7.20 6.57
C GLY A 56 8.43 -6.61 6.77
N CYS A 57 7.78 -6.87 7.91
CA CYS A 57 6.49 -6.26 8.23
C CYS A 57 6.59 -4.73 8.30
N LEU A 58 7.63 -4.21 8.96
CA LEU A 58 7.84 -2.77 9.09
C LEU A 58 8.08 -2.11 7.72
N ALA A 59 8.91 -2.73 6.88
CA ALA A 59 9.14 -2.30 5.50
C ALA A 59 7.87 -2.34 4.64
N CYS A 60 7.07 -3.40 4.75
CA CYS A 60 5.86 -3.55 3.96
C CYS A 60 4.82 -2.48 4.31
N VAL A 61 4.56 -2.24 5.61
CA VAL A 61 3.67 -1.16 6.07
C VAL A 61 4.16 0.20 5.59
N THR A 62 5.47 0.45 5.76
CA THR A 62 6.11 1.69 5.29
C THR A 62 5.95 1.87 3.78
N GLY A 63 6.17 0.80 3.01
CA GLY A 63 6.05 0.79 1.56
C GLY A 63 4.63 1.04 1.09
N LEU A 64 3.64 0.40 1.71
CA LEU A 64 2.22 0.62 1.40
C LEU A 64 1.82 2.08 1.64
N ILE A 65 2.17 2.65 2.78
CA ILE A 65 1.88 4.04 3.11
C ILE A 65 2.56 4.98 2.10
N ALA A 66 3.81 4.70 1.76
CA ALA A 66 4.56 5.46 0.78
C ALA A 66 3.94 5.39 -0.63
N GLY A 67 3.50 4.19 -1.07
CA GLY A 67 2.87 4.00 -2.37
C GLY A 67 1.46 4.60 -2.47
N ALA A 68 0.69 4.55 -1.37
CA ALA A 68 -0.67 5.08 -1.30
C ALA A 68 -0.70 6.62 -1.27
N SER A 69 0.34 7.26 -0.72
CA SER A 69 0.38 8.71 -0.54
C SER A 69 0.57 9.45 -1.88
N ARG A 70 -0.21 10.54 -2.09
CA ARG A 70 -0.04 11.48 -3.22
C ARG A 70 0.80 12.71 -2.85
N THR A 71 0.77 13.09 -1.58
CA THR A 71 1.48 14.25 -1.03
C THR A 71 2.80 13.81 -0.38
N ALA A 72 3.70 14.76 -0.15
CA ALA A 72 5.11 14.63 0.24
C ALA A 72 5.43 13.86 1.55
N VAL A 73 4.57 12.94 1.99
CA VAL A 73 4.84 11.95 3.05
C VAL A 73 6.06 11.10 2.71
N THR A 74 6.34 10.89 1.42
CA THR A 74 7.59 10.29 0.93
C THR A 74 8.83 11.05 1.40
N GLY A 75 8.75 12.36 1.62
CA GLY A 75 9.87 13.19 2.05
C GLY A 75 10.28 13.00 3.51
N GLN A 76 9.39 12.54 4.39
CA GLN A 76 9.70 12.32 5.81
C GLN A 76 9.86 10.84 6.15
N VAL A 77 9.07 9.97 5.51
CA VAL A 77 9.05 8.54 5.83
C VAL A 77 10.25 7.80 5.22
N LEU A 78 10.69 8.15 4.00
CA LEU A 78 11.87 7.51 3.41
C LEU A 78 13.15 7.82 4.21
N PRO A 79 13.46 9.08 4.56
CA PRO A 79 14.65 9.38 5.35
C PRO A 79 14.63 8.73 6.74
N ALA A 80 13.47 8.65 7.39
CA ALA A 80 13.33 7.96 8.66
C ALA A 80 13.57 6.45 8.52
N ALA A 81 13.02 5.81 7.49
CA ALA A 81 13.24 4.40 7.21
C ALA A 81 14.70 4.10 6.86
N LEU A 82 15.33 4.91 5.99
CA LEU A 82 16.75 4.79 5.64
C LEU A 82 17.65 5.03 6.85
N GLY A 83 17.30 6.00 7.71
CA GLY A 83 17.99 6.26 8.96
C GLY A 83 17.91 5.07 9.93
N LEU A 84 16.76 4.42 10.03
CA LEU A 84 16.59 3.21 10.84
C LEU A 84 17.46 2.06 10.31
N ILE A 85 17.44 1.80 9.00
CA ILE A 85 18.28 0.76 8.38
C ILE A 85 19.76 1.07 8.59
N GLY A 86 20.17 2.32 8.38
CA GLY A 86 21.54 2.78 8.58
C GLY A 86 21.98 2.61 10.03
N ALA A 87 21.12 2.97 10.99
CA ALA A 87 21.38 2.79 12.42
C ALA A 87 21.50 1.31 12.80
N VAL A 88 20.66 0.43 12.25
CA VAL A 88 20.73 -1.02 12.49
C VAL A 88 21.99 -1.62 11.86
N ALA A 89 22.34 -1.22 10.65
CA ALA A 89 23.59 -1.63 10.00
C ALA A 89 24.80 -1.16 10.81
N LEU A 90 24.81 0.09 11.29
CA LEU A 90 25.90 0.62 12.11
C LEU A 90 25.97 -0.10 13.47
N TYR A 91 24.83 -0.30 14.13
CA TYR A 91 24.75 -0.99 15.42
C TYR A 91 25.29 -2.42 15.35
N THR A 92 24.96 -3.16 14.29
CA THR A 92 25.47 -4.52 14.07
C THR A 92 26.97 -4.55 13.74
N VAL A 93 27.50 -3.51 13.10
CA VAL A 93 28.96 -3.38 12.88
C VAL A 93 29.71 -3.04 14.17
N ILE A 94 29.12 -2.21 15.04
CA ILE A 94 29.73 -1.78 16.31
C ILE A 94 29.70 -2.90 17.35
N GLN A 95 28.58 -3.61 17.47
CA GLN A 95 28.45 -4.80 18.30
C GLN A 95 29.24 -5.94 17.65
N LYS A 96 30.52 -6.13 18.04
CA LYS A 96 31.44 -7.16 17.52
C LYS A 96 30.90 -8.60 17.50
N GLU A 97 29.77 -8.86 18.13
CA GLU A 97 29.12 -10.18 18.22
C GLU A 97 27.98 -10.39 17.23
N ALA A 98 27.47 -9.33 16.57
CA ALA A 98 26.42 -9.50 15.59
C ALA A 98 27.02 -10.08 14.31
N SER A 99 26.61 -11.31 13.97
CA SER A 99 27.05 -11.96 12.76
C SER A 99 26.59 -11.16 11.53
N LEU A 100 27.56 -10.69 10.76
CA LEU A 100 27.43 -10.08 9.43
C LEU A 100 26.26 -10.61 8.55
N PRO A 101 25.98 -11.93 8.49
CA PRO A 101 24.83 -12.45 7.74
C PRO A 101 23.45 -11.99 8.24
N VAL A 102 23.28 -11.71 9.54
CA VAL A 102 21.98 -11.26 10.09
C VAL A 102 21.67 -9.85 9.61
N ALA A 103 22.67 -8.96 9.62
CA ALA A 103 22.52 -7.60 9.11
C ALA A 103 22.20 -7.61 7.60
N GLY A 104 22.92 -8.41 6.81
CA GLY A 104 22.65 -8.56 5.38
C GLY A 104 21.25 -9.09 5.10
N CYS A 105 20.79 -10.09 5.87
CA CYS A 105 19.44 -10.62 5.78
C CYS A 105 18.38 -9.55 6.10
N ALA A 106 18.57 -8.76 7.16
CA ALA A 106 17.65 -7.69 7.55
C ALA A 106 17.52 -6.63 6.45
N VAL A 107 18.64 -6.18 5.87
CA VAL A 107 18.64 -5.18 4.80
C VAL A 107 17.97 -5.69 3.54
N LEU A 108 18.25 -6.94 3.13
CA LEU A 108 17.62 -7.56 1.96
C LEU A 108 16.12 -7.76 2.16
N ALA A 109 15.72 -8.29 3.32
CA ALA A 109 14.32 -8.49 3.69
C ALA A 109 13.56 -7.17 3.67
N PHE A 110 14.14 -6.14 4.29
CA PHE A 110 13.57 -4.81 4.34
C PHE A 110 13.42 -4.23 2.92
N SER A 111 14.47 -4.29 2.09
CA SER A 111 14.46 -3.71 0.75
C SER A 111 13.42 -4.36 -0.17
N LEU A 112 13.34 -5.69 -0.14
CA LEU A 112 12.36 -6.45 -0.94
C LEU A 112 10.93 -6.15 -0.51
N MET A 113 10.67 -6.14 0.80
CA MET A 113 9.33 -5.86 1.34
C MET A 113 8.91 -4.41 1.13
N LEU A 114 9.85 -3.47 1.23
CA LEU A 114 9.59 -2.07 0.95
C LEU A 114 9.19 -1.89 -0.52
N ALA A 115 9.99 -2.42 -1.45
CA ALA A 115 9.68 -2.36 -2.88
C ALA A 115 8.31 -2.98 -3.18
N PHE A 116 8.05 -4.17 -2.64
CA PHE A 116 6.77 -4.84 -2.82
C PHE A 116 5.59 -4.03 -2.25
N GLY A 117 5.71 -3.51 -1.02
CA GLY A 117 4.71 -2.66 -0.40
C GLY A 117 4.44 -1.38 -1.20
N THR A 118 5.49 -0.75 -1.75
CA THR A 118 5.32 0.45 -2.60
C THR A 118 4.54 0.15 -3.87
N VAL A 119 4.79 -0.98 -4.52
CA VAL A 119 4.05 -1.39 -5.73
C VAL A 119 2.58 -1.62 -5.39
N LEU A 120 2.29 -2.37 -4.33
CA LEU A 120 0.90 -2.58 -3.88
C LEU A 120 0.19 -1.27 -3.53
N GLY A 121 0.86 -0.38 -2.78
CA GLY A 121 0.28 0.91 -2.40
C GLY A 121 -0.02 1.78 -3.63
N SER A 122 0.89 1.74 -4.62
CA SER A 122 0.70 2.45 -5.89
C SER A 122 -0.48 1.90 -6.70
N TYR A 123 -0.71 0.57 -6.65
CA TYR A 123 -1.79 -0.10 -7.35
C TYR A 123 -3.16 0.25 -6.76
N GLU A 124 -3.31 0.17 -5.43
CA GLU A 124 -4.56 0.58 -4.75
C GLU A 124 -4.85 2.06 -4.98
N ARG A 125 -3.80 2.89 -5.01
CA ARG A 125 -3.93 4.29 -5.37
C ARG A 125 -4.46 4.46 -6.79
N ALA A 126 -3.86 3.79 -7.78
CA ALA A 126 -4.27 3.85 -9.19
C ALA A 126 -5.73 3.42 -9.36
N ARG A 127 -6.11 2.31 -8.73
CA ARG A 127 -7.48 1.79 -8.70
C ARG A 127 -8.46 2.79 -8.11
N SER A 128 -8.11 3.42 -6.99
CA SER A 128 -8.93 4.45 -6.35
C SER A 128 -9.12 5.70 -7.23
N GLN A 129 -8.12 6.06 -8.05
CA GLN A 129 -8.27 7.19 -8.99
C GLN A 129 -9.21 6.83 -10.13
N ALA A 130 -9.10 5.63 -10.69
CA ALA A 130 -9.97 5.17 -11.77
C ALA A 130 -11.45 5.16 -11.35
N PHE A 131 -11.76 4.73 -10.13
CA PHE A 131 -13.12 4.81 -9.59
C PHE A 131 -13.59 6.26 -9.38
N ALA A 132 -12.72 7.12 -8.85
CA ALA A 132 -13.06 8.53 -8.66
C ALA A 132 -13.29 9.27 -10.00
N GLU A 133 -12.54 8.91 -11.04
CA GLU A 133 -12.73 9.44 -12.38
C GLU A 133 -14.04 8.94 -13.00
N ALA A 134 -14.33 7.64 -12.92
CA ALA A 134 -15.61 7.08 -13.39
C ALA A 134 -16.81 7.77 -12.72
N GLN A 135 -16.75 8.00 -11.41
CA GLN A 135 -17.80 8.71 -10.67
C GLN A 135 -17.93 10.18 -11.10
N ARG A 136 -16.81 10.85 -11.43
CA ARG A 136 -16.85 12.22 -11.97
C ARG A 136 -17.47 12.29 -13.36
N TYR A 137 -17.20 11.31 -14.22
CA TYR A 137 -17.82 11.23 -15.55
C TYR A 137 -19.33 11.07 -15.43
N ASP A 138 -19.79 10.17 -14.56
CA ASP A 138 -21.22 9.91 -14.35
C ASP A 138 -21.95 11.16 -13.79
N MET A 139 -21.37 11.80 -12.78
CA MET A 139 -21.86 13.08 -12.26
C MET A 139 -21.86 14.20 -13.31
N GLY A 140 -20.88 14.22 -14.21
CA GLY A 140 -20.82 15.19 -15.31
C GLY A 140 -21.97 15.01 -16.30
N ILE A 141 -22.29 13.77 -16.66
CA ILE A 141 -23.42 13.45 -17.54
C ILE A 141 -24.74 13.87 -16.87
N LEU A 142 -24.94 13.50 -15.61
CA LEU A 142 -26.14 13.88 -14.84
C LEU A 142 -26.31 15.39 -14.73
N LYS A 143 -25.22 16.13 -14.49
CA LYS A 143 -25.28 17.59 -14.45
C LYS A 143 -25.66 18.18 -15.81
N THR A 144 -25.12 17.65 -16.89
CA THR A 144 -25.43 18.11 -18.25
C THR A 144 -26.90 17.85 -18.60
N GLN A 145 -27.44 16.69 -18.19
CA GLN A 145 -28.86 16.39 -18.34
C GLN A 145 -29.74 17.36 -17.53
N ALA A 146 -29.40 17.60 -16.27
CA ALA A 146 -30.14 18.55 -15.43
C ALA A 146 -30.12 19.98 -16.00
N ASP A 147 -28.99 20.43 -16.56
CA ASP A 147 -28.88 21.74 -17.20
C ASP A 147 -29.76 21.84 -18.46
N ILE A 148 -29.78 20.79 -19.30
CA ILE A 148 -30.64 20.71 -20.49
C ILE A 148 -32.12 20.73 -20.09
N GLU A 149 -32.51 19.94 -19.09
CA GLU A 149 -33.89 19.92 -18.58
C GLU A 149 -34.32 21.27 -18.01
N ALA A 150 -33.44 21.95 -17.27
CA ALA A 150 -33.70 23.29 -16.76
C ALA A 150 -33.94 24.31 -17.88
N VAL A 151 -33.15 24.24 -18.96
CA VAL A 151 -33.31 25.10 -20.15
C VAL A 151 -34.64 24.80 -20.85
N ILE A 152 -34.95 23.53 -21.12
CA ILE A 152 -36.20 23.11 -21.77
C ILE A 152 -37.41 23.57 -20.95
N ASN A 153 -37.39 23.35 -19.63
CA ASN A 153 -38.47 23.76 -18.74
C ASN A 153 -38.60 25.28 -18.64
N GLY A 154 -37.49 26.03 -18.72
CA GLY A 154 -37.50 27.49 -18.85
C GLY A 154 -38.26 27.96 -20.10
N TYR A 155 -37.97 27.37 -21.26
CA TYR A 155 -38.69 27.67 -22.50
C TYR A 155 -40.18 27.32 -22.44
N ARG A 156 -40.54 26.20 -21.79
CA ARG A 156 -41.96 25.78 -21.67
C ARG A 156 -42.76 26.69 -20.74
N ARG A 157 -42.19 27.11 -19.62
CA ARG A 157 -42.82 28.09 -18.71
C ARG A 157 -43.10 29.41 -19.43
N ALA A 158 -42.16 29.89 -20.24
CA ALA A 158 -42.35 31.10 -21.05
C ALA A 158 -43.51 31.00 -22.05
N ARG A 159 -43.92 29.78 -22.44
CA ARG A 159 -45.04 29.50 -23.34
C ARG A 159 -46.30 28.98 -22.63
N ALA A 160 -46.35 29.03 -21.30
CA ALA A 160 -47.43 28.46 -20.50
C ALA A 160 -47.75 26.97 -20.81
N LEU A 161 -46.73 26.21 -21.20
CA LEU A 161 -46.84 24.75 -21.40
C LEU A 161 -46.59 24.02 -20.08
N PRO A 162 -47.21 22.84 -19.86
CA PRO A 162 -46.94 22.02 -18.67
C PRO A 162 -45.46 21.63 -18.59
N VAL A 163 -44.94 21.42 -17.38
CA VAL A 163 -43.55 21.00 -17.15
C VAL A 163 -43.41 19.50 -17.49
N LEU A 164 -42.32 19.11 -18.14
CA LEU A 164 -42.01 17.68 -18.30
C LEU A 164 -41.33 17.21 -17.02
N ASP A 165 -41.90 16.20 -16.40
CA ASP A 165 -41.29 15.50 -15.29
C ASP A 165 -40.75 14.16 -15.82
N PHE A 166 -39.43 14.07 -15.92
CA PHE A 166 -38.73 12.86 -16.36
C PHE A 166 -38.36 11.94 -15.20
N SER A 167 -38.81 12.25 -13.97
CA SER A 167 -38.49 11.45 -12.78
C SER A 167 -39.31 10.16 -12.62
N GLY A 168 -40.26 9.90 -13.52
CA GLY A 168 -41.12 8.73 -13.50
C GLY A 168 -41.00 7.87 -14.75
N GLU A 169 -40.12 6.88 -14.70
CA GLU A 169 -40.25 5.48 -15.19
C GLU A 169 -38.90 4.76 -15.15
#